data_AF-K7S062-F1
#
_entry.id   AF-K7S062-F1
#
_cell.length_a   1.000
_cell.length_b   1.000
_cell.length_c   1.000
_cell.angle_alpha   90.00
_cell.angle_beta   90.00
_cell.angle_gamma   90.00
#
_symmetry.space_group_name_H-M   'P 1'
#
loop_
_entity.id
_entity.type
_entity.pdbx_description
1 polymer ?
#
loop_
_entity_poly.entity_id
_entity_poly.type
_entity_poly.pdbx_seq_one_letter_code
_entity_poly.pdbx_strand_id
1 'polypeptide(L)' 'MTGDGDEVPDGQDNCPADPNPGQDDFDGDGIGDVCDPDPGWTLRGQDTTATSGPTKENHDNHR' A
#
# COMPACT_ATOMS: atom_id res chain seq x y z
N MET A 1 -5.94 4.21 19.86
CA MET A 1 -5.11 3.00 19.97
C MET A 1 -4.75 2.64 18.54
N THR A 2 -3.55 2.10 18.33
CA THR A 2 -3.10 1.63 17.02
C THR A 2 -3.11 0.11 17.12
N GLY A 3 -3.84 -0.56 16.24
CA GLY A 3 -4.06 -2.01 16.29
C GLY A 3 -2.78 -2.82 16.06
N ASP A 4 -1.84 -2.22 15.34
CA ASP A 4 -0.67 -2.84 14.73
C ASP A 4 0.69 -2.27 15.20
N GLY A 5 0.68 -1.08 15.80
CA GLY A 5 1.84 -0.47 16.46
C GLY A 5 2.62 0.53 15.60
N ASP A 6 2.00 1.11 14.58
CA ASP A 6 2.66 1.99 13.60
C ASP A 6 2.54 3.51 13.91
N GLU A 7 1.94 3.84 15.05
CA GLU A 7 1.65 5.20 15.53
C GLU A 7 0.50 5.93 14.78
N VAL A 8 -0.22 5.26 13.89
CA VAL A 8 -1.43 5.75 13.23
C VAL A 8 -2.70 5.23 13.93
N PRO A 9 -3.64 6.11 14.35
CA PRO A 9 -4.89 5.64 14.97
C PRO A 9 -5.78 4.88 13.98
N ASP A 10 -6.34 3.74 14.37
CA ASP A 10 -7.17 2.84 13.52
C ASP A 10 -8.28 3.54 12.70
N GLY A 11 -8.80 4.68 13.17
CA GLY A 11 -9.83 5.45 12.45
C GLY A 11 -9.30 6.38 11.35
N GLN A 12 -8.00 6.51 11.23
CA GLN A 12 -7.26 7.27 10.20
C GLN A 12 -6.27 6.37 9.46
N ASP A 13 -6.24 5.09 9.80
CA ASP A 13 -5.30 4.10 9.30
C ASP A 13 -5.88 3.39 8.06
N ASN A 14 -5.20 3.52 6.92
CA ASN A 14 -5.58 2.83 5.71
C ASN A 14 -5.16 1.34 5.69
N CYS A 15 -4.42 0.86 6.71
CA CYS A 15 -4.12 -0.55 6.96
C CYS A 15 -4.16 -0.94 8.47
N PRO A 16 -5.34 -0.99 9.13
CA PRO A 16 -5.47 -1.20 10.60
C PRO A 16 -4.88 -2.50 11.19
N ALA A 17 -4.39 -3.41 10.35
CA ALA A 17 -3.83 -4.69 10.76
C ALA A 17 -2.33 -4.83 10.42
N ASP A 18 -1.76 -3.93 9.61
CA ASP A 18 -0.43 -4.07 9.04
C ASP A 18 0.34 -2.73 9.13
N PRO A 19 1.46 -2.67 9.89
CA PRO A 19 2.17 -1.43 10.15
C PRO A 19 2.62 -0.67 8.91
N ASN A 20 2.09 0.54 8.73
CA ASN A 20 2.44 1.41 7.62
C ASN A 20 2.42 2.91 8.03
N PRO A 21 3.42 3.38 8.81
CA PRO A 21 3.46 4.76 9.32
C PRO A 21 3.44 5.86 8.25
N GLY A 22 3.82 5.52 7.01
CA GLY A 22 3.79 6.43 5.86
C GLY A 22 2.40 6.65 5.27
N GLN A 23 1.45 5.73 5.54
CA GLN A 23 0.08 5.77 5.02
C GLN A 23 0.01 5.98 3.50
N ASP A 24 0.98 5.42 2.77
CA ASP A 24 1.02 5.46 1.30
C ASP A 24 -0.21 4.73 0.73
N ASP A 25 -0.88 5.37 -0.22
CA ASP A 25 -2.06 4.91 -0.96
C ASP A 25 -1.94 5.45 -2.38
N PHE A 26 -1.30 4.68 -3.25
CA PHE A 26 -0.84 5.18 -4.56
C PHE A 26 -1.98 5.48 -5.53
N ASP A 27 -3.07 4.72 -5.48
CA ASP A 27 -4.20 4.90 -6.39
C ASP A 27 -5.39 5.65 -5.78
N GLY A 28 -5.35 5.91 -4.47
CA GLY A 28 -6.28 6.76 -3.76
C GLY A 28 -7.62 6.10 -3.48
N ASP A 29 -7.65 4.78 -3.35
CA ASP A 29 -8.87 4.02 -3.08
C ASP A 29 -9.22 3.93 -1.57
N GLY A 30 -8.28 4.36 -0.71
CA GLY A 30 -8.41 4.37 0.74
C GLY A 30 -7.86 3.12 1.43
N ILE A 31 -7.24 2.20 0.69
CA ILE A 31 -6.50 1.04 1.20
C ILE A 31 -5.01 1.32 1.04
N GLY A 32 -4.23 1.17 2.11
CA GLY A 32 -2.81 1.46 2.04
C GLY A 32 -2.05 0.44 1.18
N ASP A 33 -0.99 0.88 0.51
CA ASP A 33 -0.14 0.06 -0.38
C ASP A 33 0.37 -1.25 0.28
N VAL A 34 0.42 -1.28 1.62
CA VAL A 34 0.85 -2.43 2.42
C VAL A 34 -0.20 -3.54 2.49
N CYS A 35 -1.49 -3.19 2.56
CA CYS A 35 -2.60 -4.12 2.73
C CYS A 35 -3.53 -4.19 1.50
N ASP A 36 -3.26 -3.37 0.48
CA ASP A 36 -3.99 -3.38 -0.78
C ASP A 36 -3.57 -4.57 -1.68
N PRO A 37 -4.52 -5.44 -2.11
CA PRO A 37 -4.25 -6.47 -3.10
C PRO A 37 -3.94 -5.92 -4.51
N ASP A 38 -4.42 -4.72 -4.84
CA ASP A 38 -4.34 -4.06 -6.14
C ASP A 38 -3.77 -2.61 -6.03
N PRO A 39 -2.58 -2.40 -5.44
CA PRO A 39 -2.01 -1.09 -5.01
C PRO A 39 -1.67 -0.08 -6.13
N GLY A 40 -2.14 -0.30 -7.36
CA GLY A 40 -2.03 0.65 -8.46
C GLY A 40 -0.64 0.82 -9.08
N TRP A 41 0.46 0.54 -8.37
CA TRP A 41 1.83 0.61 -8.90
C TRP A 41 2.11 -0.50 -9.93
N THR A 42 1.40 -1.62 -9.83
CA THR A 42 1.50 -2.76 -10.75
C THR A 42 0.41 -2.77 -11.82
N LEU A 43 -0.63 -1.92 -11.70
CA LEU A 43 -1.87 -2.05 -12.48
C LEU A 43 -2.27 -0.82 -13.30
N ARG A 44 -1.40 0.19 -13.47
CA ARG A 44 -1.55 1.14 -14.60
C ARG A 44 -1.18 0.46 -15.92
N GLY A 45 -2.01 -0.49 -16.33
CA GLY A 45 -2.05 -1.10 -17.65
C GLY A 45 -1.51 -2.52 -17.73
N GLN A 46 -2.42 -3.49 -17.65
CA GLN A 46 -2.36 -4.82 -18.28
C GLN A 46 -1.27 -5.79 -17.77
N ASP A 47 -1.66 -6.73 -16.92
CA ASP A 47 -1.58 -8.19 -17.18
C ASP A 47 -1.77 -8.97 -15.86
N THR A 48 -2.96 -9.52 -15.63
CA THR A 48 -3.36 -10.25 -14.42
C THR A 48 -2.76 -11.66 -14.34
N THR A 49 -1.63 -11.93 -15.01
CA THR A 49 -1.05 -13.28 -15.10
C THR A 49 0.38 -13.42 -14.60
N ALA A 50 1.04 -12.32 -14.19
CA ALA A 50 2.39 -12.38 -13.67
C ALA A 50 2.42 -12.80 -12.18
N THR A 51 2.60 -14.10 -11.99
CA THR A 51 3.18 -14.69 -10.78
C THR A 51 4.48 -13.95 -10.45
N SER A 52 4.63 -13.53 -9.19
CA SER A 52 5.79 -12.81 -8.63
C SER A 52 5.92 -11.36 -9.13
N GLY A 53 5.28 -10.44 -8.43
CA GLY A 53 5.45 -9.00 -8.63
C GLY A 53 6.92 -8.57 -8.52
N PRO A 54 7.30 -7.46 -9.18
CA PRO A 54 8.68 -6.97 -9.15
C PRO A 54 9.07 -6.61 -7.72
N THR A 55 10.29 -6.97 -7.36
CA THR A 55 10.92 -6.65 -6.08
C THR A 55 10.84 -5.15 -5.80
N LYS A 56 10.75 -4.79 -4.51
CA LYS A 56 10.83 -3.45 -3.92
C LYS A 56 12.08 -2.66 -4.37
N GLU A 57 12.21 -2.33 -5.64
CA GLU A 57 13.37 -1.63 -6.16
C GLU A 57 12.89 -0.53 -7.09
N ASN A 58 12.86 0.69 -6.53
CA ASN A 58 12.61 2.00 -7.15
C ASN A 58 11.18 2.54 -7.20
N HIS A 59 10.47 2.64 -6.07
CA HIS A 59 9.27 3.49 -5.99
C HIS A 59 9.47 4.81 -5.20
N ASP A 60 10.71 5.17 -4.86
CA ASP A 60 11.06 6.48 -4.26
C ASP A 60 11.17 7.63 -5.29
N ASN A 61 10.46 7.61 -6.43
CA ASN A 61 10.72 8.64 -7.46
C ASN A 61 9.53 9.22 -8.22
N HIS A 62 8.33 9.29 -7.64
CA HIS A 62 7.26 10.10 -8.22
C HIS A 62 6.69 11.04 -7.17
N ARG A 63 7.04 12.32 -7.35
CA ARG A 63 6.58 13.51 -6.63
C ARG A 63 5.09 13.49 -6.31
#